data_AF-A0A834IWM9-F1
#
_entry.id   AF-A0A834IWM9-F1
#
_cell.length_a   1.000
_cell.length_b   1.000
_cell.length_c   1.000
_cell.angle_alpha   90.00
_cell.angle_beta   90.00
_cell.angle_gamma   90.00
#
_symmetry.space_group_name_H-M   'P 1'
#
loop_
_entity.id
_entity.type
_entity.pdbx_description
1 polymer ?
#
loop_
_entity_poly.entity_id
_entity_poly.type
_entity_poly.pdbx_seq_one_letter_code
_entity_poly.pdbx_strand_id
1 'polypeptide(L)'
;MLLREEDYVDNEYYVYNRLLFRLLGLWEYQTSMKKFIYVCFINFLIVFGIIIHIYAFLLSDRKIQSIIEILETTLPIICLGSCYFNLLSHGTIMKKILYRIKCDWEDLMKKPELVILKKYAVISRLCTIVIAISFYLYSAFLILPSFLSIFQYIFGFINESELILPLCLHYFQTNLMHYYVGICIEYVIIVIVSTIGIANYSMFVATIQHACALFKIIE
;
A
#
# COMPACT_ATOMS: atom_id res chain seq x y z
N MET A 1 8.77 29.68 -3.44
CA MET A 1 7.30 29.78 -3.40
C MET A 1 6.77 28.55 -2.67
N LEU A 2 6.33 28.70 -1.41
CA LEU A 2 5.85 27.59 -0.59
C LEU A 2 4.36 27.38 -0.90
N LEU A 3 4.07 26.45 -1.81
CA LEU A 3 2.70 26.03 -2.10
C LEU A 3 2.09 25.42 -0.83
N ARG A 4 0.99 26.00 -0.35
CA ARG A 4 0.22 25.57 0.82
C ARG A 4 -0.83 24.53 0.37
N GLU A 5 -1.41 23.80 1.31
CA GLU A 5 -2.43 22.78 0.99
C GLU A 5 -3.67 23.35 0.28
N GLU A 6 -3.93 24.64 0.46
CA GLU A 6 -4.96 25.46 -0.19
C GLU A 6 -4.65 25.75 -1.67
N ASP A 7 -3.40 25.63 -2.08
CA ASP A 7 -2.97 25.85 -3.47
C ASP A 7 -3.11 24.60 -4.33
N TYR A 8 -3.65 23.48 -3.84
CA TYR A 8 -3.94 22.32 -4.67
C TYR A 8 -5.39 22.40 -5.14
N VAL A 9 -5.63 22.44 -6.47
CA VAL A 9 -6.98 22.35 -7.02
C VAL A 9 -7.58 21.06 -6.46
N ASP A 10 -8.67 21.18 -5.71
CA ASP A 10 -9.38 20.05 -5.13
C ASP A 10 -10.07 19.29 -6.26
N ASN A 11 -9.26 18.53 -6.99
CA ASN A 11 -9.70 17.88 -8.20
C ASN A 11 -10.25 16.52 -7.82
N GLU A 12 -11.56 16.35 -8.01
CA GLU A 12 -12.31 15.14 -7.64
C GLU A 12 -11.69 13.85 -8.20
N TYR A 13 -10.89 13.94 -9.27
CA TYR A 13 -10.24 12.82 -9.91
C TYR A 13 -9.00 12.28 -9.16
N TYR A 14 -8.35 13.08 -8.31
CA TYR A 14 -7.12 12.70 -7.59
C TYR A 14 -7.33 12.47 -6.08
N VAL A 15 -8.58 12.44 -5.63
CA VAL A 15 -8.94 12.30 -4.20
C VAL A 15 -8.35 11.04 -3.58
N TYR A 16 -8.40 9.89 -4.27
CA TYR A 16 -7.85 8.64 -3.75
C TYR A 16 -6.32 8.67 -3.67
N ASN A 17 -5.65 9.17 -4.71
CA ASN A 17 -4.20 9.30 -4.72
C ASN A 17 -3.74 10.19 -3.55
N ARG A 18 -4.43 11.31 -3.32
CA ARG A 18 -4.19 12.20 -2.18
C ARG A 18 -4.43 11.51 -0.85
N LEU A 19 -5.54 10.78 -0.70
CA LEU A 19 -5.87 10.04 0.51
C LEU A 19 -4.78 9.00 0.84
N LEU A 20 -4.40 8.17 -0.13
CA LEU A 20 -3.37 7.14 0.02
C LEU A 20 -2.03 7.76 0.44
N PHE A 21 -1.62 8.85 -0.21
CA PHE A 21 -0.36 9.52 0.11
C PHE A 21 -0.37 10.16 1.51
N ARG A 22 -1.52 10.67 1.97
CA ARG A 22 -1.67 11.20 3.33
C ARG A 22 -1.59 10.10 4.39
N LEU A 23 -2.24 8.95 4.14
CA LEU A 23 -2.19 7.80 5.05
C LEU A 23 -0.76 7.25 5.18
N LEU A 24 0.03 7.34 4.12
CA LEU A 24 1.41 6.87 4.10
C LEU A 24 2.45 7.91 4.57
N GLY A 25 2.03 9.12 4.94
CA GLY A 25 2.98 10.20 5.25
C GLY A 25 3.84 10.64 4.05
N LEU A 26 3.43 10.29 2.83
CA LEU A 26 4.11 10.70 1.59
C LEU A 26 3.63 12.07 1.09
N TRP A 27 2.55 12.61 1.66
CA TRP A 27 1.97 13.86 1.22
C TRP A 27 2.82 15.07 1.63
N GLU A 28 3.40 15.75 0.64
CA GLU A 28 4.34 16.85 0.85
C GLU A 28 3.72 18.13 1.43
N TYR A 29 2.40 18.25 1.43
CA TYR A 29 1.69 19.41 2.02
C TYR A 29 1.21 19.15 3.45
N GLN A 30 1.52 17.99 4.03
CA GLN A 30 1.19 17.65 5.41
C GLN A 30 2.15 18.33 6.39
N THR A 31 1.70 18.56 7.63
CA THR A 31 2.57 19.11 8.68
C THR A 31 3.76 18.19 8.95
N SER A 32 4.96 18.77 9.08
CA SER A 32 6.22 18.03 9.22
C SER A 32 6.22 17.01 10.35
N MET A 33 5.54 17.31 11.47
CA MET A 33 5.42 16.39 12.60
C MET A 33 4.56 15.16 12.27
N LYS A 34 3.40 15.34 11.63
CA LYS A 34 2.54 14.22 11.22
C LYS A 34 3.24 13.35 10.18
N LYS A 35 3.88 13.98 9.20
CA LYS A 35 4.71 13.30 8.19
C LYS A 35 5.77 12.43 8.85
N PHE A 36 6.55 13.00 9.78
CA PHE A 36 7.59 12.27 10.49
C PHE A 36 7.05 11.05 11.26
N ILE A 37 5.95 11.22 12.00
CA ILE A 37 5.32 10.13 12.78
C ILE A 37 4.89 8.98 11.86
N TYR A 38 4.16 9.27 10.77
CA TYR A 38 3.71 8.24 9.83
C TYR A 38 4.90 7.52 9.18
N VAL A 39 5.92 8.27 8.75
CA VAL A 39 7.11 7.71 8.11
C VAL A 39 7.88 6.79 9.06
N CYS A 40 8.11 7.22 10.30
CA CYS A 40 8.78 6.39 11.30
C CYS A 40 7.98 5.12 11.62
N PHE A 41 6.67 5.25 11.81
CA PHE A 41 5.79 4.12 12.11
C PHE A 41 5.76 3.08 10.99
N ILE A 42 5.61 3.52 9.73
CA ILE A 42 5.58 2.61 8.56
C ILE A 42 6.94 1.93 8.37
N ASN A 43 8.05 2.66 8.46
CA ASN A 43 9.38 2.05 8.35
C ASN A 43 9.65 1.04 9.47
N PHE A 44 9.24 1.36 10.69
CA PHE A 44 9.33 0.43 11.82
C PHE A 44 8.59 -0.87 11.51
N LEU A 45 7.35 -0.80 11.01
CA LEU A 45 6.56 -1.98 10.68
C LEU A 45 7.14 -2.80 9.52
N ILE A 46 7.69 -2.15 8.48
CA ILE A 46 8.36 -2.85 7.38
C ILE A 46 9.59 -3.61 7.89
N VAL A 47 10.46 -2.94 8.65
CA VAL A 47 11.68 -3.56 9.21
C VAL A 47 11.31 -4.69 10.17
N PHE A 48 10.33 -4.47 11.03
CA PHE A 48 9.83 -5.48 11.96
C PHE A 48 9.27 -6.71 11.21
N GLY A 49 8.50 -6.49 10.15
CA GLY A 49 8.00 -7.56 9.28
C GLY A 49 9.13 -8.35 8.63
N ILE A 50 10.15 -7.68 8.09
CA ILE A 50 11.33 -8.35 7.50
C ILE A 50 12.06 -9.21 8.54
N ILE A 51 12.26 -8.70 9.76
CA ILE A 51 12.93 -9.46 10.84
C ILE A 51 12.15 -10.73 11.19
N ILE A 52 10.82 -10.64 11.31
CA ILE A 52 9.96 -11.81 11.57
C ILE A 52 10.13 -12.85 10.48
N HIS A 53 10.09 -12.44 9.21
CA HIS A 53 10.21 -13.36 8.08
C HIS A 53 11.61 -13.99 7.97
N ILE A 54 12.67 -13.23 8.26
CA ILE A 54 14.04 -13.77 8.34
C ILE A 54 14.13 -14.82 9.45
N TYR A 55 13.55 -14.55 10.62
CA TYR A 55 13.57 -15.50 11.73
C TYR A 55 12.79 -16.78 11.41
N ALA A 56 11.61 -16.65 10.80
CA ALA A 56 10.82 -17.79 10.32
C ALA A 56 11.58 -18.62 9.28
N PHE A 57 12.31 -17.97 8.37
CA PHE A 57 13.18 -18.65 7.41
C PHE A 57 14.29 -19.44 8.08
N LEU A 58 14.91 -18.90 9.13
CA LEU A 58 15.98 -19.57 9.88
C LEU A 58 15.49 -20.81 10.66
N LEU A 59 14.26 -20.76 11.19
CA LEU A 59 13.66 -21.87 11.94
C LEU A 59 12.98 -22.93 11.07
N SER A 60 12.72 -22.62 9.81
CA SER A 60 12.09 -23.53 8.87
C SER A 60 12.85 -24.85 8.71
N ASP A 61 12.10 -25.96 8.60
CA ASP A 61 12.59 -27.32 8.32
C ASP A 61 13.40 -27.43 7.00
N ARG A 62 13.57 -26.32 6.27
CA ARG A 62 14.24 -26.20 4.96
C ARG A 62 13.63 -27.09 3.87
N LYS A 63 12.38 -27.50 4.04
CA LYS A 63 11.58 -28.13 2.99
C LYS A 63 11.27 -27.09 1.91
N ILE A 64 11.32 -27.50 0.64
CA ILE A 64 11.10 -26.61 -0.51
C ILE A 64 9.75 -25.88 -0.41
N GLN A 65 8.69 -26.59 -0.01
CA GLN A 65 7.35 -26.02 0.13
C GLN A 65 7.32 -24.86 1.14
N SER A 66 7.89 -25.06 2.33
CA SER A 66 7.96 -24.02 3.35
C SER A 66 8.83 -22.84 2.92
N ILE A 67 9.88 -23.07 2.12
CA ILE A 67 10.70 -21.99 1.57
C ILE A 67 9.91 -21.14 0.58
N ILE A 68 9.13 -21.78 -0.30
CA ILE A 68 8.29 -21.08 -1.30
C ILE A 68 7.28 -20.18 -0.59
N GLU A 69 6.58 -20.71 0.41
CA GLU A 69 5.56 -19.98 1.15
C GLU A 69 6.15 -18.77 1.91
N ILE A 70 7.32 -18.91 2.55
CA ILE A 70 8.00 -17.78 3.20
C ILE A 70 8.43 -16.74 2.17
N LEU A 71 8.95 -17.19 1.02
CA LEU A 71 9.43 -16.28 -0.01
C LEU A 71 8.26 -15.50 -0.64
N GLU A 72 7.13 -16.15 -0.86
CA GLU A 72 5.90 -15.55 -1.39
C GLU A 72 5.42 -14.37 -0.53
N THR A 73 5.50 -14.48 0.80
CA THR A 73 5.10 -13.39 1.71
C THR A 73 6.22 -12.35 1.92
N THR A 74 7.49 -12.77 1.89
CA THR A 74 8.63 -11.88 2.13
C THR A 74 8.90 -10.95 0.93
N LEU A 75 8.77 -11.45 -0.30
CA LEU A 75 9.07 -10.69 -1.51
C LEU A 75 8.23 -9.40 -1.63
N PRO A 76 6.89 -9.41 -1.45
CA PRO A 76 6.10 -8.19 -1.46
C PRO A 76 6.55 -7.15 -0.43
N ILE A 77 6.93 -7.57 0.78
CA ILE A 77 7.39 -6.66 1.84
C ILE A 77 8.68 -5.95 1.41
N ILE A 78 9.64 -6.69 0.86
CA ILE A 78 10.91 -6.13 0.38
C ILE A 78 10.68 -5.23 -0.83
N CYS A 79 9.97 -5.73 -1.85
CA CYS A 79 9.74 -5.00 -3.10
C CYS A 79 8.97 -3.71 -2.84
N LEU A 80 7.81 -3.78 -2.17
CA LEU A 80 6.98 -2.59 -1.92
C LEU A 80 7.60 -1.68 -0.86
N GLY A 81 8.31 -2.22 0.13
CA GLY A 81 9.12 -1.43 1.06
C GLY A 81 10.20 -0.62 0.33
N SER A 82 10.86 -1.21 -0.67
CA SER A 82 11.83 -0.49 -1.51
C SER A 82 11.15 0.61 -2.36
N CYS A 83 9.95 0.35 -2.90
CA CYS A 83 9.17 1.37 -3.60
C CYS A 83 8.79 2.52 -2.67
N TYR A 84 8.40 2.24 -1.43
CA TYR A 84 8.10 3.26 -0.43
C TYR A 84 9.32 4.13 -0.12
N PHE A 85 10.48 3.52 0.08
CA PHE A 85 11.73 4.25 0.29
C PHE A 85 12.11 5.12 -0.92
N ASN A 86 11.89 4.61 -2.13
CA ASN A 86 12.09 5.36 -3.36
C ASN A 86 11.18 6.60 -3.43
N LEU A 87 9.89 6.44 -3.10
CA LEU A 87 8.93 7.54 -3.04
C LEU A 87 9.32 8.60 -1.99
N LEU A 88 9.82 8.18 -0.83
CA LEU A 88 10.33 9.10 0.19
C LEU A 88 11.52 9.92 -0.29
N SER A 89 12.49 9.24 -0.91
CA SER A 89 13.73 9.88 -1.39
C SER A 89 13.46 10.85 -2.54
N HIS A 90 12.46 10.56 -3.38
CA HIS A 90 12.09 11.37 -4.54
C HIS A 90 10.84 12.21 -4.33
N GLY A 91 10.46 12.50 -3.08
CA GLY A 91 9.26 13.30 -2.76
C GLY A 91 9.23 14.68 -3.44
N THR A 92 10.40 15.30 -3.66
CA THR A 92 10.52 16.58 -4.38
C THR A 92 10.14 16.47 -5.86
N ILE A 93 10.48 15.35 -6.52
CA ILE A 93 10.08 15.07 -7.90
C ILE A 93 8.58 14.83 -7.96
N MET A 94 8.03 14.05 -7.03
CA MET A 94 6.59 13.81 -6.95
C MET A 94 5.81 15.13 -6.77
N LYS A 95 6.31 16.04 -5.94
CA LYS A 95 5.73 17.39 -5.77
C LYS A 95 5.73 18.18 -7.08
N LYS A 96 6.82 18.14 -7.85
CA LYS A 96 6.90 18.82 -9.16
C LYS A 96 5.90 18.26 -10.15
N ILE A 97 5.73 16.93 -10.19
CA ILE A 97 4.75 16.26 -11.06
C ILE A 97 3.32 16.69 -10.69
N LEU A 98 2.97 16.63 -9.41
CA LEU A 98 1.65 17.05 -8.92
C LEU A 98 1.38 18.53 -9.21
N TYR A 99 2.38 19.39 -9.02
CA TYR A 99 2.27 20.80 -9.36
C TYR A 99 2.05 21.00 -10.86
N ARG A 100 2.76 20.25 -11.71
CA ARG A 100 2.60 20.37 -13.15
C ARG A 100 1.21 19.95 -13.60
N ILE A 101 0.72 18.82 -13.11
CA ILE A 101 -0.66 18.35 -13.33
C ILE A 101 -1.63 19.48 -12.96
N LYS A 102 -1.47 20.08 -11.78
CA LYS A 102 -2.33 21.16 -11.32
C LYS A 102 -2.34 22.36 -12.30
N CYS A 103 -1.18 22.83 -12.75
CA CYS A 103 -1.10 23.92 -13.72
C CYS A 103 -1.78 23.56 -15.05
N ASP A 104 -1.55 22.35 -15.55
CA ASP A 104 -2.17 21.91 -16.81
C ASP A 104 -3.72 21.86 -16.69
N TRP A 105 -4.25 21.50 -15.51
CA TRP A 105 -5.70 21.57 -15.22
C TRP A 105 -6.22 23.02 -15.19
N GLU A 106 -5.50 23.95 -14.58
CA GLU A 106 -5.87 25.37 -14.53
C GLU A 106 -5.87 25.99 -15.94
N ASP A 107 -4.87 25.67 -16.76
CA ASP A 107 -4.72 26.15 -18.13
C ASP A 107 -5.84 25.66 -19.05
N LEU A 108 -6.30 24.42 -18.84
CA LEU A 108 -7.35 23.80 -19.65
C LEU A 108 -8.76 24.05 -19.11
N MET A 109 -8.91 24.63 -17.92
CA MET A 109 -10.19 24.74 -17.20
C MET A 109 -11.32 25.41 -18.01
N LYS A 110 -10.98 26.37 -18.88
CA LYS A 110 -11.93 27.12 -19.71
C LYS A 110 -11.96 26.67 -21.17
N LYS A 111 -11.22 25.62 -21.53
CA LYS A 111 -11.09 25.17 -22.91
C LYS A 111 -11.90 23.89 -23.18
N PRO A 112 -12.43 23.69 -24.40
CA PRO A 112 -13.23 22.50 -24.71
C PRO A 112 -12.44 21.18 -24.55
N GLU A 113 -11.12 21.23 -24.67
CA GLU A 113 -10.21 20.09 -24.54
C GLU A 113 -10.15 19.52 -23.11
N LEU A 114 -10.68 20.25 -22.12
CA LEU A 114 -10.85 19.76 -20.74
C LEU A 114 -11.61 18.42 -20.68
N VAL A 115 -12.53 18.18 -21.62
CA VAL A 115 -13.31 16.93 -21.68
C VAL A 115 -12.38 15.73 -21.90
N ILE A 116 -11.32 15.88 -22.69
CA ILE A 116 -10.32 14.83 -22.92
C ILE A 116 -9.57 14.57 -21.62
N LEU A 117 -9.06 15.62 -20.97
CA LEU A 117 -8.34 15.50 -19.70
C LEU A 117 -9.17 14.79 -18.61
N LYS A 118 -10.45 15.16 -18.48
CA LYS A 118 -11.40 14.51 -17.57
C LYS A 118 -11.60 13.03 -17.88
N LYS A 119 -11.76 12.66 -19.15
CA LYS A 119 -11.94 11.26 -19.56
C LYS A 119 -10.77 10.38 -19.10
N TYR A 120 -9.54 10.82 -19.34
CA TYR A 120 -8.35 10.07 -18.92
C TYR A 120 -8.17 10.04 -17.40
N ALA A 121 -8.54 11.11 -16.70
CA ALA A 121 -8.52 11.14 -15.24
C ALA A 121 -9.58 10.21 -14.60
N VAL A 122 -10.74 10.02 -15.25
CA VAL A 122 -11.72 8.99 -14.83
C VAL A 122 -11.15 7.58 -15.02
N ILE A 123 -10.47 7.33 -16.14
CA ILE A 123 -9.84 6.03 -16.40
C ILE A 123 -8.78 5.73 -15.34
N SER A 124 -7.90 6.68 -15.02
CA SER A 124 -6.88 6.48 -13.98
C SER A 124 -7.51 6.20 -12.62
N ARG A 125 -8.57 6.93 -12.25
CA ARG A 125 -9.34 6.69 -11.02
C ARG A 125 -9.93 5.28 -10.98
N LEU A 126 -10.53 4.81 -12.07
CA LEU A 126 -11.09 3.46 -12.16
C LEU A 126 -10.00 2.39 -12.00
N CYS A 127 -8.84 2.55 -12.66
CA CYS A 127 -7.70 1.66 -12.48
C CYS A 127 -7.23 1.61 -11.02
N THR A 128 -7.16 2.75 -10.33
CA THR A 128 -6.81 2.82 -8.91
C THR A 128 -7.83 2.09 -8.02
N ILE A 129 -9.13 2.20 -8.31
CA ILE A 129 -10.17 1.48 -7.54
C ILE A 129 -10.05 -0.03 -7.76
N VAL A 130 -9.92 -0.46 -9.01
CA VAL A 130 -9.81 -1.88 -9.36
C VAL A 130 -8.56 -2.50 -8.71
N ILE A 131 -7.40 -1.84 -8.79
CA ILE A 131 -6.18 -2.38 -8.17
C ILE A 131 -6.30 -2.41 -6.65
N ALA A 132 -6.95 -1.42 -6.03
CA ALA A 132 -7.15 -1.39 -4.59
C ALA A 132 -8.00 -2.57 -4.13
N ILE A 133 -9.11 -2.83 -4.83
CA ILE A 133 -9.97 -4.00 -4.56
C ILE A 133 -9.16 -5.29 -4.70
N SER A 134 -8.40 -5.45 -5.78
CA SER A 134 -7.59 -6.66 -6.01
C SER A 134 -6.57 -6.89 -4.89
N PHE A 135 -5.83 -5.86 -4.48
CA PHE A 135 -4.82 -5.96 -3.41
C PHE A 135 -5.44 -6.28 -2.05
N TYR A 136 -6.55 -5.64 -1.69
CA TYR A 136 -7.22 -5.90 -0.41
C TYR A 136 -7.94 -7.25 -0.39
N LEU A 137 -8.53 -7.69 -1.50
CA LEU A 137 -9.08 -9.04 -1.61
C LEU A 137 -7.98 -10.10 -1.46
N TYR A 138 -6.84 -9.92 -2.15
CA TYR A 138 -5.69 -10.80 -2.00
C TYR A 138 -5.20 -10.86 -0.54
N SER A 139 -5.08 -9.70 0.10
CA SER A 139 -4.72 -9.59 1.52
C SER A 139 -5.69 -10.35 2.44
N ALA A 140 -7.00 -10.25 2.16
CA ALA A 140 -8.01 -10.97 2.92
C ALA A 140 -7.91 -12.49 2.73
N PHE A 141 -7.64 -12.96 1.50
CA PHE A 141 -7.45 -14.38 1.22
C PHE A 141 -6.24 -14.98 1.93
N LEU A 142 -5.15 -14.22 2.10
CA LEU A 142 -3.97 -14.69 2.84
C LEU A 142 -4.28 -14.97 4.33
N ILE A 143 -5.22 -14.24 4.91
CA ILE A 143 -5.50 -14.28 6.36
C ILE A 143 -6.70 -15.16 6.69
N LEU A 144 -7.57 -15.38 5.70
CA LEU A 144 -8.78 -16.18 5.85
C LEU A 144 -8.54 -17.56 6.50
N PRO A 145 -7.49 -18.34 6.16
CA PRO A 145 -7.24 -19.63 6.81
C PRO A 145 -6.99 -19.51 8.32
N SER A 146 -6.17 -18.53 8.73
CA SER A 146 -5.87 -18.25 10.14
C SER A 146 -7.10 -17.74 10.90
N PHE A 147 -7.97 -16.98 10.23
CA PHE A 147 -9.20 -16.49 10.84
C PHE A 147 -10.24 -17.61 11.01
N LEU A 148 -10.34 -18.50 10.04
CA LEU A 148 -11.22 -19.67 10.10
C LEU A 148 -10.78 -20.67 11.16
N SER A 149 -9.48 -20.92 11.31
CA SER A 149 -8.97 -21.80 12.37
C SER A 149 -9.28 -21.27 13.76
N ILE A 150 -9.14 -19.95 14.00
CA ILE A 150 -9.58 -19.31 15.26
C ILE A 150 -11.07 -19.55 15.52
N PHE A 151 -11.90 -19.35 14.50
CA PHE A 151 -13.34 -19.55 14.64
C PHE A 151 -13.66 -20.99 15.01
N GLN A 152 -13.06 -21.97 14.30
CA GLN A 152 -13.22 -23.39 14.62
C GLN A 152 -12.78 -23.73 16.05
N TYR A 153 -11.69 -23.12 16.53
CA TYR A 153 -11.21 -23.31 17.89
C TYR A 153 -12.19 -22.78 18.94
N ILE A 154 -12.70 -21.56 18.76
CA ILE A 154 -13.67 -20.93 19.70
C ILE A 154 -14.95 -21.77 19.83
N PHE A 155 -15.41 -22.39 18.74
CA PHE A 155 -16.59 -23.25 18.74
C PHE A 155 -16.31 -24.69 19.17
N GLY A 156 -15.05 -25.01 19.53
CA GLY A 156 -14.66 -26.33 20.02
C GLY A 156 -14.59 -27.42 18.94
N PHE A 157 -14.46 -27.03 17.66
CA PHE A 157 -14.32 -27.99 16.56
C PHE A 157 -12.90 -28.53 16.42
N ILE A 158 -11.89 -27.78 16.86
CA ILE A 158 -10.46 -28.14 16.77
C ILE A 158 -9.74 -27.88 18.10
N ASN A 159 -8.65 -28.60 18.32
CA ASN A 159 -7.77 -28.40 19.48
C ASN A 159 -6.68 -27.35 19.20
N GLU A 160 -6.00 -26.86 20.25
CA GLU A 160 -4.91 -25.88 20.11
C GLU A 160 -3.79 -26.33 19.17
N SER A 161 -3.51 -27.64 19.11
CA SER A 161 -2.49 -28.22 18.22
C SER A 161 -2.84 -28.19 16.74
N GLU A 162 -4.11 -27.92 16.39
CA GLU A 162 -4.64 -27.94 15.02
C GLU A 162 -4.86 -26.52 14.47
N LEU A 163 -4.49 -25.48 15.23
CA LEU A 163 -4.54 -24.10 14.76
C LEU A 163 -3.65 -23.92 13.53
N ILE A 164 -4.23 -23.39 12.46
CA ILE A 164 -3.46 -22.93 11.30
C ILE A 164 -2.79 -21.62 11.73
N LEU A 165 -1.47 -21.69 11.94
CA LEU A 165 -0.65 -20.52 12.19
C LEU A 165 -0.24 -19.88 10.86
N PRO A 166 -0.22 -18.54 10.77
CA PRO A 166 0.53 -17.88 9.72
C PRO A 166 1.96 -18.40 9.69
N LEU A 167 2.53 -18.52 8.49
CA LEU A 167 3.77 -19.26 8.29
C LEU A 167 4.94 -18.77 9.16
N CYS A 168 4.96 -17.48 9.46
CA CYS A 168 5.98 -16.88 10.32
C CYS A 168 5.79 -17.20 11.80
N LEU A 169 4.55 -17.44 12.24
CA LEU A 169 4.21 -17.72 13.64
C LEU A 169 4.25 -19.21 13.97
N HIS A 170 4.16 -20.09 12.96
CA HIS A 170 4.24 -21.55 13.16
C HIS A 170 5.47 -21.98 13.97
N TYR A 171 6.57 -21.24 13.83
CA TYR A 171 7.84 -21.52 14.51
C TYR A 171 7.96 -20.86 15.90
N PHE A 172 7.05 -19.97 16.27
CA PHE A 172 7.01 -19.40 17.61
C PHE A 172 6.09 -20.29 18.47
N GLN A 173 6.68 -21.19 19.26
CA GLN A 173 5.97 -21.87 20.34
C GLN A 173 5.47 -20.81 21.33
N THR A 174 4.20 -20.45 21.23
CA THR A 174 3.66 -19.33 22.01
C THR A 174 2.25 -19.59 22.50
N ASN A 175 1.99 -19.15 23.73
CA ASN A 175 0.65 -19.14 24.33
C ASN A 175 -0.38 -18.46 23.42
N LEU A 176 -1.64 -18.85 23.51
CA LEU A 176 -2.77 -18.34 22.70
C LEU A 176 -2.82 -16.81 22.56
N MET A 177 -2.46 -16.06 23.61
CA MET A 177 -2.45 -14.59 23.57
C MET A 177 -1.41 -14.02 22.59
N HIS A 178 -0.23 -14.62 22.51
CA HIS A 178 0.81 -14.20 21.59
C HIS A 178 0.45 -14.57 20.14
N TYR A 179 -0.29 -15.66 19.95
CA TYR A 179 -0.83 -16.05 18.65
C TYR A 179 -1.79 -15.00 18.08
N TYR A 180 -2.77 -14.54 18.87
CA TYR A 180 -3.68 -13.46 18.44
C TYR A 180 -2.95 -12.17 18.10
N VAL A 181 -1.99 -11.77 18.95
CA VAL A 181 -1.20 -10.56 18.73
C VAL A 181 -0.37 -10.68 17.45
N GLY A 182 0.23 -11.84 17.20
CA GLY A 182 0.99 -12.11 15.98
C GLY A 182 0.16 -11.95 14.71
N ILE A 183 -1.03 -12.58 14.65
CA ILE A 183 -1.94 -12.46 13.50
C ILE A 183 -2.35 -11.00 13.27
N CYS A 184 -2.66 -10.27 14.33
CA CYS A 184 -3.02 -8.86 14.24
C CYS A 184 -1.87 -8.03 13.65
N ILE A 185 -0.63 -8.25 14.10
CA ILE A 185 0.53 -7.52 13.59
C ILE A 185 0.80 -7.86 12.12
N GLU A 186 0.74 -9.14 11.76
CA GLU A 186 0.94 -9.58 10.38
C GLU A 186 -0.13 -9.00 9.44
N TYR A 187 -1.40 -8.97 9.88
CA TYR A 187 -2.47 -8.31 9.12
C TYR A 187 -2.18 -6.83 8.90
N VAL A 188 -1.77 -6.11 9.95
CA VAL A 188 -1.42 -4.68 9.85
C VAL A 188 -0.29 -4.48 8.86
N ILE A 189 0.74 -5.33 8.87
CA ILE A 189 1.86 -5.27 7.92
C ILE A 189 1.35 -5.50 6.49
N ILE A 190 0.56 -6.55 6.24
CA ILE A 190 0.01 -6.87 4.92
C ILE A 190 -0.83 -5.71 4.37
N VAL A 191 -1.70 -5.11 5.20
CA VAL A 191 -2.54 -3.99 4.81
C VAL A 191 -1.70 -2.76 4.46
N ILE A 192 -0.68 -2.45 5.26
CA ILE A 192 0.21 -1.30 4.99
C ILE A 192 1.02 -1.51 3.72
N VAL A 193 1.60 -2.69 3.54
CA VAL A 193 2.37 -3.06 2.34
C VAL A 193 1.47 -2.99 1.10
N SER A 194 0.25 -3.49 1.18
CA SER A 194 -0.74 -3.36 0.11
C SER A 194 -1.09 -1.90 -0.18
N THR A 195 -1.31 -1.09 0.85
CA THR A 195 -1.60 0.35 0.71
C THR A 195 -0.46 1.08 0.01
N ILE A 196 0.80 0.75 0.32
CA ILE A 196 1.99 1.27 -0.37
C ILE A 196 1.97 0.91 -1.85
N GLY A 197 1.69 -0.36 -2.18
CA GLY A 197 1.60 -0.83 -3.56
C GLY A 197 0.52 -0.10 -4.35
N ILE A 198 -0.68 0.02 -3.77
CA ILE A 198 -1.81 0.75 -4.36
C ILE A 198 -1.44 2.22 -4.57
N ALA A 199 -0.83 2.87 -3.58
CA ALA A 199 -0.41 4.28 -3.68
C ALA A 199 0.58 4.47 -4.83
N ASN A 200 1.62 3.64 -4.92
CA ASN A 200 2.63 3.71 -5.97
C ASN A 200 2.01 3.52 -7.35
N TYR A 201 1.19 2.46 -7.52
CA TYR A 201 0.49 2.19 -8.77
C TYR A 201 -0.46 3.32 -9.17
N SER A 202 -1.23 3.84 -8.20
CA SER A 202 -2.21 4.90 -8.45
C SER A 202 -1.57 6.16 -9.00
N MET A 203 -0.39 6.53 -8.50
CA MET A 203 0.34 7.69 -9.02
C MET A 203 0.95 7.40 -10.37
N PHE A 204 1.54 6.23 -10.56
CA PHE A 204 2.10 5.84 -11.84
C PHE A 204 1.05 5.87 -12.97
N VAL A 205 -0.13 5.28 -12.74
CA VAL A 205 -1.21 5.30 -13.72
C VAL A 205 -1.74 6.72 -13.92
N ALA A 206 -1.92 7.49 -12.85
CA ALA A 206 -2.45 8.84 -12.97
C ALA A 206 -1.52 9.79 -13.75
N THR A 207 -0.20 9.64 -13.62
CA THR A 207 0.77 10.43 -14.40
C THR A 207 0.81 10.00 -15.85
N ILE A 208 0.77 8.69 -16.14
CA ILE A 208 0.72 8.18 -17.52
C ILE A 208 -0.55 8.64 -18.22
N GLN A 209 -1.72 8.44 -17.60
CA GLN A 209 -2.99 8.83 -18.20
C GLN A 209 -3.07 10.35 -18.42
N HIS A 210 -2.51 11.14 -17.50
CA HIS A 210 -2.40 12.59 -17.68
C HIS A 210 -1.52 12.95 -18.88
N ALA A 211 -0.34 12.33 -19.02
CA ALA A 211 0.53 12.54 -20.17
C ALA A 211 -0.14 12.13 -21.49
N CYS A 212 -0.81 10.97 -21.53
CA CYS A 212 -1.58 10.53 -22.70
C CYS A 212 -2.69 11.52 -23.07
N ALA A 213 -3.37 12.09 -22.09
CA ALA A 213 -4.39 13.11 -22.33
C ALA A 213 -3.79 14.35 -22.99
N LEU A 214 -2.66 14.85 -22.49
CA LEU A 214 -1.97 16.01 -23.06
C LEU A 214 -1.53 15.75 -24.51
N PHE A 215 -0.97 14.56 -24.81
CA PHE A 215 -0.65 14.20 -26.19
C PHE A 215 -1.89 14.18 -27.09
N LYS A 216 -3.02 13.66 -26.59
CA LYS A 216 -4.26 13.61 -27.35
C LYS A 216 -4.92 14.98 -27.58
N ILE A 217 -4.60 15.96 -26.74
CA ILE A 217 -5.06 17.35 -26.89
C ILE A 217 -4.25 18.09 -27.97
N ILE A 218 -2.99 17.71 -28.17
CA ILE A 218 -2.09 18.34 -29.15
C ILE A 218 -2.28 17.76 -30.55
N GLU A 219 -2.65 16.47 -30.65
CA GLU A 219 -3.00 15.76 -31.90
C GLU A 219 -4.29 16.26 -32.53
#